data_AF-A0A392S254-F1
#
_entry.id   AF-A0A392S254-F1
#
_cell.length_a   1.000
_cell.length_b   1.000
_cell.length_c   1.000
_cell.angle_alpha   90.00
_cell.angle_beta   90.00
_cell.angle_gamma   90.00
#
_symmetry.space_group_name_H-M   'P 1'
#
loop_
_entity.id
_entity.type
_entity.pdbx_description
1 polymer ?
#
loop_
_entity_poly.entity_id
_entity_poly.type
_entity_poly.pdbx_seq_one_letter_code
_entity_poly.pdbx_strand_id
1 'polypeptide(L)'
;LHVEAHGGQDYYDISNVNGFNVPMSIAPQGGTGDCKPSSCPANINDVCPPELQMKGLDGKVVACKSACVAMMNIVYRRIQLAG
;
A
#
# COMPACT_ATOMS: atom_id res chain seq x y z
N LEU A 1 -6.48 0.76 -10.11
CA LEU A 1 -7.75 0.54 -10.84
C LEU A 1 -7.82 1.52 -11.99
N HIS A 2 -7.96 1.00 -13.19
CA HIS A 2 -8.20 1.71 -14.43
C HIS A 2 -9.36 0.99 -15.13
N VAL A 3 -10.42 1.73 -15.44
CA VAL A 3 -11.63 1.19 -16.07
C VAL A 3 -11.72 1.77 -17.46
N GLU A 4 -11.79 0.91 -18.46
CA GLU A 4 -11.79 1.30 -19.87
C GLU A 4 -13.23 1.57 -20.36
N ALA A 5 -13.35 2.49 -21.32
CA ALA A 5 -14.63 2.78 -21.95
C ALA A 5 -15.07 1.65 -22.90
N HIS A 6 -16.37 1.59 -23.20
CA HIS A 6 -16.95 0.71 -24.22
C HIS A 6 -16.67 -0.80 -24.02
N GLY A 7 -16.52 -1.25 -22.77
CA GLY A 7 -16.25 -2.66 -22.48
C GLY A 7 -14.82 -3.09 -22.83
N GLY A 8 -13.87 -2.13 -22.82
CA GLY A 8 -12.44 -2.42 -22.92
C GLY A 8 -11.90 -3.20 -21.72
N GLN A 9 -10.58 -3.44 -21.71
CA GLN A 9 -9.94 -4.26 -20.70
C GLN A 9 -9.57 -3.44 -19.46
N ASP A 10 -10.25 -3.71 -18.34
CA ASP A 10 -9.93 -3.08 -17.06
C ASP A 10 -8.64 -3.64 -16.44
N TYR A 11 -7.90 -2.76 -15.75
CA TYR A 11 -6.70 -3.10 -15.00
C TYR A 11 -6.84 -2.73 -13.53
N TYR A 12 -6.53 -3.65 -12.64
CA TYR A 12 -6.60 -3.42 -11.20
C TYR A 12 -5.54 -4.23 -10.48
N ASP A 13 -5.02 -3.63 -9.43
CA ASP A 13 -3.98 -4.18 -8.58
C ASP A 13 -4.15 -3.61 -7.17
N ILE A 14 -3.72 -4.39 -6.19
CA ILE A 14 -3.41 -3.88 -4.86
C ILE A 14 -1.93 -3.58 -4.81
N SER A 15 -1.62 -2.38 -4.36
CA SER A 15 -0.26 -1.87 -4.32
C SER A 15 0.11 -1.41 -2.92
N ASN A 16 1.24 -1.92 -2.43
CA ASN A 16 1.88 -1.45 -1.20
C ASN A 16 2.91 -0.34 -1.48
N VAL A 17 2.91 0.28 -2.67
CA VAL A 17 3.85 1.35 -3.05
C VAL A 17 3.78 2.53 -2.08
N ASN A 18 2.62 2.78 -1.47
CA ASN A 18 2.43 3.82 -0.44
C ASN A 18 2.44 3.28 1.00
N GLY A 19 2.70 1.98 1.18
CA GLY A 19 2.63 1.30 2.47
C GLY A 19 1.35 0.47 2.63
N PHE A 20 1.14 0.01 3.85
CA PHE A 20 0.09 -0.91 4.26
C PHE A 20 -0.51 -0.46 5.60
N ASN A 21 -1.80 -0.70 5.81
CA ASN A 21 -2.46 -0.54 7.11
C ASN A 21 -3.38 -1.72 7.44
N VAL A 22 -4.17 -2.19 6.47
CA VAL A 22 -5.09 -3.33 6.61
C VAL A 22 -4.98 -4.27 5.41
N PRO A 23 -5.20 -5.59 5.59
CA PRO A 23 -5.33 -6.53 4.48
C PRO A 23 -6.49 -6.15 3.55
N MET A 24 -6.32 -6.34 2.24
CA MET A 24 -7.36 -6.02 1.27
C MET A 24 -7.35 -6.97 0.06
N SER A 25 -8.48 -7.00 -0.66
CA SER A 25 -8.63 -7.73 -1.93
C SER A 25 -9.52 -6.95 -2.89
N ILE A 26 -9.27 -7.08 -4.19
CA ILE A 26 -10.13 -6.61 -5.27
C ILE A 26 -10.48 -7.84 -6.11
N ALA A 27 -11.78 -8.14 -6.22
CA ALA A 27 -12.29 -9.25 -6.99
C ALA A 27 -13.38 -8.75 -7.96
N PRO A 28 -13.17 -8.84 -9.28
CA PRO A 28 -14.20 -8.50 -10.25
C PRO A 28 -15.44 -9.36 -10.07
N GLN A 29 -16.61 -8.78 -10.31
CA GLN A 29 -17.89 -9.49 -10.35
C GLN A 29 -18.46 -9.35 -11.76
N GLY A 30 -18.55 -10.45 -12.50
CA GLY A 30 -18.87 -10.43 -13.93
C GLY A 30 -17.65 -10.10 -14.81
N GLY A 31 -17.91 -9.59 -16.02
CA GLY A 31 -16.88 -9.38 -17.05
C GLY A 31 -16.43 -10.68 -17.72
N THR A 32 -15.49 -10.56 -18.66
CA THR A 32 -14.92 -11.69 -19.40
C THR A 32 -13.40 -11.58 -19.47
N GLY A 33 -12.70 -12.71 -19.56
CA GLY A 33 -11.24 -12.78 -19.57
C GLY A 33 -10.69 -13.38 -18.28
N ASP A 34 -9.47 -12.98 -17.89
CA ASP A 34 -8.78 -13.54 -16.72
C ASP A 34 -9.52 -13.26 -15.40
N CYS A 35 -10.01 -12.02 -15.21
CA CYS A 35 -10.81 -11.58 -14.07
C CYS A 35 -10.31 -12.08 -12.69
N LYS A 36 -8.98 -12.22 -12.52
CA LYS A 36 -8.37 -12.81 -11.33
C LYS A 36 -8.37 -11.81 -10.16
N PRO A 37 -8.69 -12.23 -8.94
CA PRO A 37 -8.55 -11.36 -7.78
C PRO A 37 -7.12 -10.87 -7.60
N SER A 38 -6.95 -9.59 -7.27
CA SER A 38 -5.73 -9.07 -6.68
C SER A 38 -5.91 -9.06 -5.16
N SER A 39 -4.90 -9.46 -4.38
CA SER A 39 -5.01 -9.51 -2.91
C SER A 39 -3.68 -9.29 -2.22
N CYS A 40 -3.74 -8.58 -1.09
CA CYS A 40 -2.69 -8.54 -0.07
C CYS A 40 -3.31 -9.01 1.26
N PRO A 41 -3.36 -10.34 1.50
CA PRO A 41 -4.10 -10.90 2.63
C PRO A 41 -3.28 -10.95 3.93
N ALA A 42 -1.95 -10.95 3.83
CA ALA A 42 -1.07 -10.99 4.98
C ALA A 42 -1.10 -9.65 5.73
N ASN A 43 -1.04 -9.72 7.07
CA ASN A 43 -0.88 -8.54 7.89
C ASN A 43 0.59 -8.09 7.90
N ILE A 44 0.93 -7.13 7.04
CA ILE A 44 2.33 -6.64 6.91
C ILE A 44 2.80 -5.96 8.21
N ASN A 45 1.90 -5.47 9.06
CA ASN A 45 2.26 -4.85 10.33
C ASN A 45 3.04 -5.81 11.25
N ASP A 46 2.84 -7.12 11.13
CA ASP A 46 3.49 -8.14 11.97
C ASP A 46 4.98 -8.33 11.64
N VAL A 47 5.40 -7.98 10.42
CA VAL A 47 6.78 -8.13 9.93
C VAL A 47 7.41 -6.80 9.51
N CYS A 48 6.76 -5.68 9.86
CA CYS A 48 7.20 -4.35 9.44
C CYS A 48 8.54 -3.96 10.09
N PRO A 49 9.58 -3.60 9.30
CA PRO A 49 10.86 -3.14 9.83
C PRO A 49 10.70 -1.90 10.74
N PRO A 50 11.45 -1.77 11.85
CA PRO A 50 11.29 -0.68 12.82
C PRO A 50 11.27 0.73 12.22
N GLU A 51 12.13 1.00 11.23
CA GLU A 51 12.24 2.28 10.55
C GLU A 51 11.04 2.64 9.66
N LEU A 52 10.18 1.66 9.36
CA LEU A 52 8.97 1.82 8.54
C LEU A 52 7.68 1.77 9.36
N GLN A 53 7.76 1.43 10.65
CA GLN A 53 6.58 1.28 11.52
C GLN A 53 5.90 2.62 11.79
N MET A 54 4.56 2.61 11.70
CA MET A 54 3.71 3.63 12.30
C MET A 54 3.00 3.01 13.50
N LYS A 55 3.17 3.62 14.68
CA LYS A 55 2.66 3.09 15.95
C LYS A 55 1.47 3.90 16.46
N GLY A 56 0.49 3.20 17.02
CA GLY A 56 -0.63 3.80 17.75
C GLY A 56 -0.23 4.26 19.15
N LEU A 57 -1.19 4.85 19.88
CA LEU A 57 -0.99 5.31 21.26
C LEU A 57 -0.65 4.17 22.24
N ASP A 58 -1.07 2.95 21.93
CA ASP A 58 -0.79 1.73 22.69
C ASP A 58 0.57 1.08 22.33
N GLY A 59 1.35 1.72 21.45
CA GLY A 59 2.66 1.25 21.01
C GLY A 59 2.62 0.14 19.95
N LYS A 60 1.44 -0.32 19.54
CA LYS A 60 1.30 -1.35 18.50
C LYS A 60 1.52 -0.77 17.11
N VAL A 61 2.04 -1.58 16.19
CA VAL A 61 2.18 -1.21 14.77
C VAL A 61 0.80 -1.24 14.12
N VAL A 62 0.34 -0.08 13.64
CA VAL A 62 -0.98 0.09 13.02
C VAL A 62 -0.90 0.24 11.50
N ALA A 63 0.30 0.53 10.99
CA ALA A 63 0.59 0.62 9.56
C ALA A 63 2.10 0.52 9.31
N CYS A 64 2.46 0.17 8.09
CA CYS A 64 3.84 0.04 7.62
C CYS A 64 4.06 0.93 6.40
N LYS A 65 4.99 1.88 6.49
CA LYS A 65 5.36 2.70 5.34
C LYS A 65 6.11 1.86 4.31
N SER A 66 5.97 2.20 3.03
CA SER A 66 6.93 1.73 2.03
C SER A 66 8.26 2.48 2.16
N ALA A 67 9.33 1.91 1.61
CA ALA A 67 10.63 2.58 1.54
C ALA A 67 10.53 3.94 0.80
N CYS A 68 9.75 4.01 -0.28
CA CYS A 68 9.53 5.25 -1.03
C CYS A 68 8.98 6.36 -0.12
N VAL A 69 7.91 6.07 0.62
CA VAL A 69 7.29 7.02 1.54
C VAL A 69 8.23 7.37 2.70
N ALA A 70 8.98 6.41 3.23
CA ALA A 70 9.95 6.67 4.30
C ALA A 70 11.10 7.58 3.82
N MET A 71 11.65 7.33 2.63
CA MET A 71 12.79 8.06 2.08
C MET A 71 12.44 9.50 1.70
N MET A 72 11.24 9.76 1.14
CA MET A 72 10.78 11.14 0.91
C MET A 72 10.79 11.96 2.21
N ASN A 73 10.36 11.35 3.32
CA ASN A 73 10.40 11.99 4.63
C ASN A 73 11.83 12.19 5.16
N ILE A 74 12.76 11.27 4.87
CA ILE A 74 14.18 11.40 5.26
C ILE A 74 14.84 12.57 4.53
N VAL A 75 14.62 12.70 3.21
CA VAL A 75 15.14 13.84 2.43
C VAL A 75 14.60 15.16 2.99
N TYR A 76 13.30 15.23 3.26
CA TYR A 76 12.68 16.44 3.79
C TYR A 76 13.18 16.80 5.19
N ARG A 77 13.34 15.83 6.09
CA ARG A 77 13.91 16.05 7.44
C ARG A 77 15.37 16.49 7.39
N ARG A 78 16.17 15.96 6.46
CA ARG A 78 17.56 16.42 6.29
C ARG A 78 17.63 17.89 5.88
N ILE A 79 16.68 18.37 5.08
CA ILE A 79 16.60 19.79 4.71
C ILE A 79 16.21 20.64 5.93
N GLN A 80 15.23 20.22 6.75
CA GLN A 80 14.82 20.98 7.94
C GLN A 80 15.86 21.01 9.07
N LEU A 81 16.75 20.01 9.14
CA LEU A 81 17.85 19.97 10.13
C LEU A 81 19.12 20.69 9.64
N ALA A 82 19.15 21.14 8.38
CA ALA A 82 20.27 21.85 7.77
C ALA A 82 20.06 23.37 7.68
N GLY A 83 18.95 23.89 8.22
CA GLY A 83 18.66 25.31 8.39
C GLY A 83 18.54 25.69 9.85
#